data_AF-A0A8J7Q9V7-F1
#
_entry.id   AF-A0A8J7Q9V7-F1
#
_cell.length_a   1.000
_cell.length_b   1.000
_cell.length_c   1.000
_cell.angle_alpha   90.00
_cell.angle_beta   90.00
_cell.angle_gamma   90.00
#
_symmetry.space_group_name_H-M   'P 1'
#
loop_
_entity.id
_entity.type
_entity.pdbx_description
1 polymer ?
#
loop_
_entity_poly.entity_id
_entity_poly.type
_entity_poly.pdbx_seq_one_letter_code
_entity_poly.pdbx_strand_id
1 'polypeptide(L)'
;GTCMFEGTLLSEGRGSTKPFQMIGAPGIDWRWAEDLNAAKLPAVRFRENYFVPTFDKFTGKTCGGVEVQVSDPHSFDPIRTAVTMLVTAKKRYPSIFGWRSDDWIDKLTGSNRLRTMIDAGAGVDDVIGAWQKELSDFRQSRQQYLLYP
;
A
#
# COMPACT_ATOMS: atom_id res chain seq x y z
N GLY A 1 -6.21 -0.24 -3.23
CA GLY A 1 -4.74 -0.11 -3.10
C GLY A 1 -4.22 -0.96 -1.96
N THR A 2 -4.62 -0.66 -0.73
CA THR A 2 -4.11 -1.25 0.52
C THR A 2 -4.21 -2.78 0.65
N CYS A 3 -5.03 -3.46 -0.17
CA CYS A 3 -5.02 -4.91 -0.27
C CYS A 3 -3.63 -5.50 -0.60
N MET A 4 -2.72 -4.73 -1.23
CA MET A 4 -1.32 -5.13 -1.43
C MET A 4 -0.59 -5.47 -0.11
N PHE A 5 -1.01 -4.90 1.02
CA PHE A 5 -0.43 -5.23 2.34
C PHE A 5 -0.76 -6.64 2.82
N GLU A 6 -1.76 -7.31 2.23
CA GLU A 6 -1.97 -8.75 2.43
C GLU A 6 -0.76 -9.57 1.98
N GLY A 7 0.08 -9.04 1.07
CA GLY A 7 1.34 -9.62 0.61
C GLY A 7 2.56 -9.29 1.48
N THR A 8 2.37 -8.57 2.59
CA THR A 8 3.43 -8.15 3.52
C THR A 8 3.20 -8.70 4.93
N LEU A 9 4.21 -8.55 5.79
CA LEU A 9 4.11 -8.86 7.22
C LEU A 9 3.34 -7.78 8.01
N LEU A 10 3.06 -6.61 7.44
CA LEU A 10 2.26 -5.58 8.10
C LEU A 10 0.79 -5.98 8.14
N SER A 11 0.09 -5.57 9.20
CA SER A 11 -1.36 -5.69 9.30
C SER A 11 -2.03 -4.67 8.39
N GLU A 12 -3.00 -5.13 7.61
CA GLU A 12 -3.90 -4.30 6.82
C GLU A 12 -5.16 -3.87 7.60
N GLY A 13 -5.12 -3.94 8.93
CA GLY A 13 -6.19 -3.46 9.80
C GLY A 13 -7.33 -4.45 10.02
N ARG A 14 -7.23 -5.68 9.51
CA ARG A 14 -8.09 -6.79 9.96
C ARG A 14 -7.92 -6.99 11.47
N GLY A 15 -9.01 -7.36 12.15
CA GLY A 15 -9.07 -7.35 13.61
C GLY A 15 -9.31 -5.96 14.23
N SER A 16 -9.52 -4.91 13.43
CA SER A 16 -9.94 -3.57 13.89
C SER A 16 -11.33 -3.19 13.35
N THR A 17 -11.82 -2.00 13.69
CA THR A 17 -13.07 -1.45 13.17
C THR A 17 -12.95 -0.82 11.77
N LYS A 18 -11.73 -0.70 11.22
CA LYS A 18 -11.48 -0.09 9.89
C LYS A 18 -10.50 -0.92 9.04
N PRO A 19 -10.86 -2.15 8.65
CA PRO A 19 -10.03 -2.98 7.77
C PRO A 19 -9.74 -2.25 6.45
N PHE A 20 -8.52 -2.44 5.93
CA PHE A 20 -7.97 -1.81 4.72
C PHE A 20 -7.79 -0.30 4.75
N GLN A 21 -8.24 0.39 5.81
CA GLN A 21 -7.97 1.80 6.02
C GLN A 21 -6.83 2.00 7.03
N MET A 22 -6.63 1.07 7.96
CA MET A 22 -5.54 1.09 8.93
C MET A 22 -4.44 0.13 8.49
N ILE A 23 -3.19 0.61 8.37
CA ILE A 23 -2.03 -0.23 8.10
C ILE A 23 -1.01 -0.06 9.22
N GLY A 24 -0.41 -1.13 9.71
CA GLY A 24 0.58 -1.02 10.78
C GLY A 24 1.20 -2.34 11.24
N ALA A 25 2.10 -2.25 12.21
CA ALA A 25 2.74 -3.38 12.87
C ALA A 25 3.31 -2.94 14.23
N PRO A 26 3.61 -3.86 15.15
CA PRO A 26 4.38 -3.53 16.34
C PRO A 26 5.73 -2.89 15.98
N GLY A 27 6.08 -1.78 16.63
CA GLY A 27 7.34 -1.06 16.41
C GLY A 27 7.30 0.03 15.32
N ILE A 28 6.20 0.16 14.57
CA ILE A 28 5.95 1.31 13.68
C ILE A 28 5.39 2.47 14.52
N ASP A 29 5.72 3.72 14.16
CA ASP A 29 5.27 4.91 14.88
C ASP A 29 4.72 6.02 13.94
N TRP A 30 4.37 7.17 14.53
CA TRP A 30 3.74 8.31 13.86
C TRP A 30 4.55 8.88 12.68
N ARG A 31 5.87 8.66 12.66
CA ARG A 31 6.75 9.24 11.65
C ARG A 31 6.49 8.67 10.26
N TRP A 32 5.83 7.51 10.18
CA TRP A 32 5.35 7.01 8.89
C TRP A 32 4.26 7.89 8.29
N ALA A 33 3.34 8.41 9.11
CA ALA A 33 2.32 9.35 8.64
C ALA A 33 2.96 10.66 8.16
N GLU A 34 4.01 11.14 8.83
CA GLU A 34 4.77 12.32 8.40
C GLU A 34 5.40 12.11 7.01
N ASP A 35 6.07 10.98 6.78
CA ASP A 35 6.67 10.66 5.47
C ASP A 35 5.62 10.57 4.36
N LEU A 36 4.47 9.97 4.66
CA LEU A 36 3.38 9.82 3.68
C LEU A 36 2.71 11.16 3.36
N ASN A 37 2.48 12.00 4.36
CA ASN A 37 1.94 13.34 4.14
C ASN A 37 2.95 14.24 3.41
N ALA A 38 4.25 14.06 3.64
CA ALA A 38 5.31 14.78 2.92
C ALA A 38 5.35 14.43 1.42
N ALA A 39 4.84 13.26 1.02
CA ALA A 39 4.70 12.87 -0.38
C ALA A 39 3.59 13.63 -1.14
N LYS A 40 2.74 14.40 -0.43
CA LYS A 40 1.70 15.29 -1.01
C LYS A 40 0.82 14.59 -2.05
N LEU A 41 0.38 13.38 -1.74
CA LEU A 41 -0.50 12.60 -2.61
C LEU A 41 -1.88 13.28 -2.74
N PRO A 42 -2.49 13.25 -3.94
CA PRO A 42 -3.78 13.89 -4.17
C PRO A 42 -4.90 13.17 -3.40
N ALA A 43 -5.82 13.98 -2.87
CA ALA A 43 -7.08 13.52 -2.26
C ALA A 43 -6.97 12.50 -1.12
N VAL A 44 -5.82 12.47 -0.42
CA VAL A 44 -5.61 11.59 0.73
C VAL A 44 -4.77 12.30 1.80
N ARG A 45 -5.10 12.04 3.06
CA ARG A 45 -4.27 12.36 4.23
C ARG A 45 -4.01 11.11 5.04
N PHE A 46 -2.87 11.06 5.71
CA PHE A 46 -2.50 9.96 6.58
C PHE A 46 -2.51 10.46 8.01
N ARG A 47 -3.30 9.79 8.86
CA ARG A 47 -3.31 10.05 10.30
C ARG A 47 -2.53 8.95 11.00
N GLU A 48 -1.67 9.29 11.94
CA GLU A 48 -1.07 8.30 12.81
C GLU A 48 -2.15 7.50 13.54
N ASN A 49 -1.95 6.19 13.67
CA ASN A 49 -2.95 5.32 14.28
C ASN A 49 -2.28 4.21 15.08
N TYR A 50 -2.79 3.96 16.28
CA TYR A 50 -2.39 2.85 17.13
C TYR A 50 -3.61 1.98 17.39
N PHE A 51 -3.49 0.68 17.12
CA PHE A 51 -4.60 -0.25 17.22
C PHE A 51 -4.12 -1.63 17.71
N VAL A 52 -5.04 -2.38 18.30
CA VAL A 52 -4.80 -3.76 18.76
C VAL A 52 -5.76 -4.67 18.01
N PRO A 53 -5.28 -5.48 17.05
CA PRO A 53 -6.12 -6.42 16.32
C PRO A 53 -6.74 -7.47 17.26
N THR A 54 -8.01 -7.80 17.03
CA THR A 54 -8.75 -8.86 17.75
C THR A 54 -8.65 -10.23 17.09
N PHE A 55 -8.24 -10.29 15.82
CA PHE A 55 -7.93 -11.51 15.08
C PHE A 55 -6.89 -11.19 13.98
N ASP A 56 -6.39 -12.22 13.30
CA ASP A 56 -5.37 -12.12 12.24
C ASP A 56 -3.97 -11.64 12.77
N LYS A 57 -3.17 -11.03 11.90
CA LYS A 57 -1.82 -10.51 12.19
C LYS A 57 -1.81 -9.69 13.48
N PHE A 58 -0.84 -10.00 14.33
CA PHE A 58 -0.56 -9.28 15.58
C PHE A 58 -1.71 -9.22 16.58
N THR A 59 -2.60 -10.23 16.59
CA THR A 59 -3.67 -10.35 17.60
C THR A 59 -3.16 -10.08 19.01
N GLY A 60 -3.82 -9.16 19.72
CA GLY A 60 -3.49 -8.77 21.10
C GLY A 60 -2.23 -7.91 21.27
N LYS A 61 -1.55 -7.51 20.19
CA LYS A 61 -0.37 -6.64 20.23
C LYS A 61 -0.69 -5.24 19.71
N THR A 62 -0.15 -4.22 20.38
CA THR A 62 -0.24 -2.83 19.88
C THR A 62 0.55 -2.67 18.59
N CYS A 63 -0.16 -2.30 17.54
CA CYS A 63 0.38 -1.94 16.23
C CYS A 63 0.32 -0.42 16.09
N GLY A 64 1.45 0.22 15.83
CA GLY A 64 1.46 1.58 15.34
C GLY A 64 1.46 1.60 13.82
N GLY A 65 1.09 2.74 13.23
CA GLY A 65 0.97 2.86 11.79
C GLY A 65 0.11 4.05 11.39
N VAL A 66 -0.66 3.88 10.33
CA VAL A 66 -1.42 4.95 9.70
C VAL A 66 -2.85 4.54 9.37
N GLU A 67 -3.77 5.49 9.50
CA GLU A 67 -5.09 5.45 8.88
C GLU A 67 -5.07 6.28 7.59
N VAL A 68 -5.51 5.68 6.48
CA VAL A 68 -5.66 6.32 5.17
C VAL A 68 -7.01 7.02 5.10
N GLN A 69 -7.00 8.35 5.05
CA GLN A 69 -8.20 9.19 5.01
C GLN A 69 -8.36 9.82 3.63
N VAL A 70 -9.22 9.22 2.81
CA VAL A 70 -9.55 9.71 1.47
C VAL A 70 -10.50 10.90 1.59
N SER A 71 -10.13 12.05 1.01
CA SER A 71 -10.94 13.27 1.03
C SER A 71 -11.82 13.43 -0.20
N ASP A 72 -11.37 12.92 -1.36
CA ASP A 72 -12.13 12.92 -2.61
C ASP A 72 -11.89 11.61 -3.37
N PRO A 73 -12.86 10.68 -3.40
CA PRO A 73 -12.72 9.40 -4.09
C PRO A 73 -12.47 9.50 -5.60
N HIS A 74 -12.91 10.58 -6.27
CA HIS A 74 -12.75 10.71 -7.72
C HIS A 74 -11.33 11.11 -8.13
N SER A 75 -10.63 11.85 -7.25
CA SER A 75 -9.25 12.28 -7.48
C SER A 75 -8.21 11.38 -6.79
N PHE A 76 -8.65 10.41 -6.00
CA PHE A 76 -7.77 9.51 -5.25
C PHE A 76 -7.11 8.49 -6.18
N ASP A 77 -5.78 8.39 -6.13
CA ASP A 77 -5.01 7.34 -6.80
C ASP A 77 -4.66 6.22 -5.78
N PRO A 78 -5.45 5.13 -5.73
CA PRO A 78 -5.24 4.06 -4.77
C PRO A 78 -3.97 3.24 -5.02
N ILE A 79 -3.50 3.17 -6.26
CA ILE A 79 -2.32 2.36 -6.62
C ILE A 79 -1.06 3.13 -6.27
N ARG A 80 -0.96 4.40 -6.69
CA ARG A 80 0.16 5.26 -6.30
C ARG A 80 0.26 5.40 -4.79
N THR A 81 -0.87 5.57 -4.12
CA THR A 81 -0.90 5.61 -2.65
C THR A 81 -0.33 4.35 -2.03
N ALA A 82 -0.77 3.15 -2.45
CA ALA A 82 -0.27 1.90 -1.89
C ALA A 82 1.23 1.69 -2.18
N VAL A 83 1.71 2.02 -3.39
CA VAL A 83 3.14 1.93 -3.73
C VAL A 83 3.97 2.88 -2.87
N THR A 84 3.54 4.14 -2.69
CA THR A 84 4.19 5.10 -1.78
C THR A 84 4.25 4.54 -0.36
N MET A 85 3.18 3.93 0.12
CA MET A 85 3.15 3.30 1.44
C MET A 85 4.16 2.14 1.56
N LEU A 86 4.25 1.26 0.57
CA LEU A 86 5.20 0.15 0.58
C LEU A 86 6.66 0.65 0.57
N VAL A 87 6.99 1.58 -0.33
CA VAL A 87 8.34 2.16 -0.48
C VAL A 87 8.77 2.87 0.81
N THR A 88 7.90 3.71 1.37
CA THR A 88 8.21 4.45 2.61
C THR A 88 8.30 3.52 3.82
N ALA A 89 7.42 2.53 3.95
CA ALA A 89 7.48 1.54 5.03
C ALA A 89 8.79 0.75 5.00
N LYS A 90 9.18 0.23 3.82
CA LYS A 90 10.43 -0.51 3.65
C LYS A 90 11.65 0.35 3.97
N LYS A 91 11.67 1.59 3.47
CA LYS A 91 12.78 2.51 3.70
C LYS A 91 12.93 2.87 5.18
N ARG A 92 11.82 3.13 5.87
CA ARG A 92 11.84 3.61 7.26
C ARG A 92 12.01 2.51 8.28
N TYR A 93 11.39 1.35 8.05
CA TYR A 93 11.38 0.24 9.00
C TYR A 93 11.95 -1.03 8.35
N PRO A 94 13.22 -1.03 7.87
CA PRO A 94 13.79 -2.17 7.14
C PRO A 94 13.88 -3.45 7.99
N SER A 95 13.88 -3.33 9.33
CA SER A 95 13.87 -4.47 10.25
C SER A 95 12.47 -5.01 10.58
N ILE A 96 11.40 -4.28 10.23
CA ILE A 96 10.00 -4.66 10.49
C ILE A 96 9.31 -5.03 9.18
N PHE A 97 9.57 -4.27 8.12
CA PHE A 97 9.02 -4.51 6.80
C PHE A 97 9.54 -5.84 6.25
N GLY A 98 8.62 -6.69 5.81
CA GLY A 98 8.93 -7.89 5.07
C GLY A 98 7.78 -8.25 4.14
N TRP A 99 8.12 -8.86 3.01
CA TRP A 99 7.15 -9.58 2.20
C TRP A 99 6.75 -10.86 2.93
N ARG A 100 5.54 -11.36 2.67
CA ARG A 100 5.22 -12.73 3.10
C ARG A 100 6.10 -13.72 2.36
N SER A 101 6.46 -14.81 3.02
CA SER A 101 7.39 -15.83 2.51
C SER A 101 6.88 -16.60 1.28
N ASP A 102 5.59 -16.50 0.98
CA ASP A 102 4.95 -17.16 -0.16
C ASP A 102 4.87 -16.26 -1.41
N ASP A 103 5.57 -15.11 -1.39
CA ASP A 103 5.57 -14.09 -2.45
C ASP A 103 4.14 -13.72 -2.88
N TRP A 104 3.19 -13.67 -1.94
CA TRP A 104 1.78 -13.39 -2.23
C TRP A 104 1.57 -12.06 -2.96
N ILE A 105 2.45 -11.08 -2.73
CA ILE A 105 2.46 -9.81 -3.46
C ILE A 105 2.62 -10.00 -4.98
N ASP A 106 3.39 -10.99 -5.42
CA ASP A 106 3.62 -11.25 -6.85
C ASP A 106 2.33 -11.77 -7.50
N LYS A 107 1.54 -12.56 -6.76
CA LYS A 107 0.21 -13.01 -7.19
C LYS A 107 -0.81 -11.87 -7.23
N LEU A 108 -0.80 -11.00 -6.22
CA LEU A 108 -1.69 -9.83 -6.16
C LEU A 108 -1.41 -8.82 -7.26
N THR A 109 -0.14 -8.67 -7.66
CA THR A 109 0.30 -7.67 -8.65
C THR A 109 0.53 -8.27 -10.04
N GLY A 110 0.36 -9.58 -10.20
CA GLY A 110 0.48 -10.30 -11.47
C GLY A 110 1.91 -10.48 -11.99
N SER A 111 2.93 -10.10 -11.21
CA SER A 111 4.36 -10.31 -11.53
C SER A 111 5.24 -10.06 -10.31
N ASN A 112 6.49 -10.49 -10.35
CA ASN A 112 7.48 -10.14 -9.32
C ASN A 112 8.05 -8.72 -9.44
N ARG A 113 7.66 -7.95 -10.46
CA ARG A 113 8.29 -6.68 -10.82
C ARG A 113 8.16 -5.64 -9.70
N LEU A 114 6.97 -5.50 -9.10
CA LEU A 114 6.76 -4.54 -8.01
C LEU A 114 7.67 -4.85 -6.81
N ARG A 115 7.69 -6.11 -6.38
CA ARG A 115 8.50 -6.56 -5.24
C ARG A 115 9.99 -6.36 -5.49
N THR A 116 10.49 -6.85 -6.62
CA THR A 116 11.92 -6.82 -6.96
C THR A 116 12.43 -5.40 -7.16
N MET A 117 11.62 -4.50 -7.76
CA MET A 117 11.99 -3.08 -7.88
C MET A 117 12.06 -2.39 -6.53
N ILE A 118 11.06 -2.61 -5.65
CA ILE A 118 11.08 -2.04 -4.29
C ILE A 118 12.26 -2.61 -3.48
N ASP A 119 12.58 -3.89 -3.64
CA ASP A 119 13.76 -4.54 -3.02
C ASP A 119 15.08 -3.95 -3.53
N ALA A 120 15.16 -3.59 -4.80
CA ALA A 120 16.29 -2.91 -5.41
C ALA A 120 16.38 -1.41 -5.07
N GLY A 121 15.43 -0.87 -4.29
CA GLY A 121 15.42 0.52 -3.85
C GLY A 121 14.85 1.52 -4.88
N ALA A 122 14.10 1.03 -5.88
CA ALA A 122 13.44 1.90 -6.86
C ALA A 122 12.47 2.88 -6.19
N GLY A 123 12.35 4.09 -6.77
CA GLY A 123 11.40 5.09 -6.32
C GLY A 123 9.96 4.76 -6.70
N VAL A 124 9.00 5.50 -6.13
CA VAL A 124 7.56 5.34 -6.44
C VAL A 124 7.30 5.54 -7.94
N ASP A 125 7.90 6.56 -8.55
CA ASP A 125 7.70 6.87 -9.96
C ASP A 125 8.30 5.82 -10.89
N ASP A 126 9.45 5.23 -10.52
CA ASP A 126 10.05 4.14 -11.30
C ASP A 126 9.14 2.92 -11.30
N VAL A 127 8.64 2.52 -10.11
CA VAL A 127 7.75 1.37 -9.94
C VAL A 127 6.47 1.56 -10.76
N ILE A 128 5.82 2.73 -10.64
CA ILE A 128 4.58 3.02 -11.37
C ILE A 128 4.82 3.20 -12.87
N GLY A 129 5.96 3.79 -13.24
CA GLY A 129 6.40 3.99 -14.61
C GLY A 129 6.55 2.68 -15.36
N ALA A 130 6.98 1.62 -14.66
CA ALA A 130 7.29 0.33 -15.24
C ALA A 130 6.13 -0.34 -15.99
N TRP A 131 4.87 -0.03 -15.65
CA TRP A 131 3.68 -0.61 -16.29
C TRP A 131 2.82 0.38 -17.09
N GLN A 132 3.31 1.62 -17.31
CA GLN A 132 2.52 2.63 -18.01
C GLN A 132 2.22 2.25 -19.46
N LYS A 133 3.14 1.54 -20.12
CA LYS A 133 2.92 1.06 -21.48
C LYS A 133 1.77 0.05 -21.51
N GLU A 134 1.81 -0.96 -20.65
CA GLU A 134 0.76 -2.00 -20.56
C GLU A 134 -0.60 -1.39 -20.17
N LEU A 135 -0.61 -0.38 -19.31
CA LEU A 135 -1.83 0.37 -18.98
C LEU A 135 -2.39 1.10 -20.21
N SER A 136 -1.53 1.74 -21.02
CA SER A 136 -1.95 2.39 -22.27
C SER A 136 -2.49 1.38 -23.27
N ASP A 137 -1.78 0.26 -23.47
CA ASP A 137 -2.19 -0.81 -24.38
C ASP A 137 -3.55 -1.40 -23.95
N PHE A 138 -3.76 -1.62 -22.64
CA PHE A 138 -5.04 -2.11 -22.10
C PHE A 138 -6.17 -1.09 -22.27
N ARG A 139 -5.90 0.20 -22.08
CA ARG A 139 -6.89 1.26 -22.31
C ARG A 139 -7.34 1.30 -23.76
N GLN A 140 -6.46 1.01 -24.71
CA GLN A 140 -6.80 0.90 -26.13
C GLN A 140 -7.60 -0.38 -26.40
N SER A 141 -7.11 -1.54 -25.93
CA SER A 141 -7.75 -2.83 -26.21
C SER A 141 -9.16 -2.95 -25.62
N ARG A 142 -9.41 -2.32 -24.46
CA ARG A 142 -10.72 -2.36 -23.80
C ARG A 142 -11.81 -1.55 -24.52
N GLN A 143 -11.45 -0.59 -25.40
CA GLN A 143 -12.41 0.33 -26.02
C GLN A 143 -13.54 -0.40 -26.75
N GLN A 144 -13.22 -1.48 -27.46
CA GLN A 144 -14.19 -2.28 -28.21
C GLN A 144 -15.19 -3.06 -27.32
N TYR A 145 -14.94 -3.12 -26.01
CA TYR A 145 -15.75 -3.88 -25.06
C TYR A 145 -16.50 -2.99 -24.05
N LEU A 146 -16.37 -1.65 -24.15
CA LEU A 146 -17.06 -0.73 -23.25
C LEU A 146 -18.56 -0.64 -23.58
N LEU A 147 -19.41 -0.88 -22.59
CA LEU A 147 -20.86 -0.72 -22.68
C LEU A 147 -21.37 0.62 -22.14
N TYR A 148 -20.50 1.35 -21.45
CA TYR A 148 -20.80 2.64 -20.84
C TYR A 148 -19.75 3.65 -21.29
N PRO A 149 -20.16 4.91 -21.52
CA PRO A 149 -19.23 5.99 -21.87
C PRO A 149 -18.19 6.23 -20.77
#